data_AF-A0A7X3UX11-F1
#
_entry.id   AF-A0A7X3UX11-F1
#
_cell.length_a   1.000
_cell.length_b   1.000
_cell.length_c   1.000
_cell.angle_alpha   90.00
_cell.angle_beta   90.00
_cell.angle_gamma   90.00
#
_symmetry.space_group_name_H-M   'P 1'
#
loop_
_entity.id
_entity.type
_entity.pdbx_description
1 polymer ?
#
loop_
_entity_poly.entity_id
_entity_poly.type
_entity_poly.pdbx_seq_one_letter_code
_entity_poly.pdbx_strand_id
1 'polypeptide(L)'
;MYLRCLRSTHGSNLNAREPASRCNGPPGASSRESAAALRGPLWRCYLVGVNTINCRRHPGKSCPALPRPPFRSELGERIQREICTHCWKDWLQHQTLLINHYGLDPRKAESREFLYGQIAAVLFGEGEAAEIDTSRKGTITAPGG
;
A
#
# COMPACT_ATOMS: atom_id res chain seq x y z
N MET A 1 0.09 13.27 5.07
CA MET A 1 1.45 13.53 5.57
C MET A 1 1.63 12.83 6.90
N TYR A 2 2.73 12.10 7.09
CA TYR A 2 3.20 11.72 8.43
C TYR A 2 4.72 11.72 8.46
N LEU A 3 5.28 12.21 9.57
CA LEU A 3 6.71 12.22 9.86
C LEU A 3 7.10 10.89 10.53
N ARG A 4 8.22 10.29 10.12
CA ARG A 4 8.83 9.15 10.81
C ARG A 4 10.26 9.52 11.19
N CYS A 5 10.52 9.65 12.50
CA CYS A 5 11.87 9.82 13.04
C CYS A 5 12.59 8.46 13.07
N LEU A 6 13.81 8.39 12.55
CA LEU A 6 14.74 7.29 12.81
C LEU A 6 15.88 7.82 13.66
N ARG A 7 16.09 7.19 14.83
CA ARG A 7 17.18 7.54 15.75
C ARG A 7 18.50 6.99 15.17
N SER A 8 19.51 7.85 15.05
CA SER A 8 20.89 7.39 14.89
C SER A 8 21.37 6.89 16.26
N THR A 9 21.37 5.58 16.48
CA THR A 9 21.85 4.99 17.73
C THR A 9 23.34 4.64 17.58
N HIS A 10 24.20 5.53 18.07
CA HIS A 10 25.45 5.05 18.67
C HIS A 10 25.09 4.37 19.99
N GLY A 11 25.37 3.07 20.11
CA GLY A 11 25.43 2.36 21.40
C GLY A 11 24.10 1.78 21.95
N SER A 12 23.93 0.48 21.73
CA SER A 12 23.53 -0.55 22.70
C SER A 12 22.31 -0.32 23.62
N ASN A 13 21.13 -0.81 23.21
CA ASN A 13 20.29 -1.75 23.98
C ASN A 13 19.08 -2.20 23.11
N LEU A 14 18.94 -3.50 22.82
CA LEU A 14 17.97 -4.05 21.85
C LEU A 14 16.57 -4.35 22.42
N ASN A 15 16.22 -3.89 23.63
CA ASN A 15 14.96 -4.34 24.26
C ASN A 15 13.98 -3.26 24.75
N ALA A 16 14.11 -2.01 24.31
CA ALA A 16 13.11 -0.98 24.61
C ALA A 16 12.02 -0.90 23.52
N ARG A 17 10.92 -1.62 23.72
CA ARG A 17 9.65 -1.36 23.01
C ARG A 17 8.99 -0.14 23.67
N GLU A 18 9.16 1.05 23.10
CA GLU A 18 8.33 2.21 23.43
C GLU A 18 7.52 2.70 22.22
N PRO A 19 6.26 3.14 22.43
CA PRO A 19 5.35 3.48 21.35
C PRO A 19 5.75 4.78 20.65
N ALA A 20 5.64 4.79 19.32
CA ALA A 20 5.97 5.93 18.47
C ALA A 20 5.19 7.19 18.90
N SER A 21 5.85 8.09 19.62
CA SER A 21 5.31 9.39 19.99
C SER A 21 5.18 10.22 18.71
N ARG A 22 3.94 10.56 18.37
CA ARG A 22 3.55 11.43 17.25
C ARG A 22 4.08 12.84 17.53
N CYS A 23 5.01 13.34 16.71
CA CYS A 23 5.35 14.76 16.74
C CYS A 23 4.25 15.54 16.01
N ASN A 24 3.42 16.28 16.74
CA ASN A 24 2.56 17.31 16.13
C ASN A 24 3.44 18.55 15.89
N GLY A 25 3.53 19.00 14.64
CA GLY A 25 4.13 20.30 14.32
C GLY A 25 3.25 21.46 14.79
N PRO A 26 3.79 22.67 14.98
CA PRO A 26 3.01 23.82 15.41
C PRO A 26 1.95 24.17 14.36
N PRO A 27 0.71 24.48 14.75
CA PRO A 27 -0.32 24.93 13.82
C PRO A 27 0.03 26.33 13.28
N GLY A 28 0.07 26.49 11.95
CA GLY A 28 0.10 27.82 11.31
C GLY A 28 1.37 28.23 10.54
N ALA A 29 2.33 27.35 10.28
CA ALA A 29 3.52 27.72 9.50
C ALA A 29 3.18 27.99 8.02
N SER A 30 3.22 29.26 7.63
CA SER A 30 3.05 29.72 6.24
C SER A 30 4.26 29.34 5.38
N SER A 31 4.03 29.19 4.08
CA SER A 31 4.91 28.52 3.11
C SER A 31 6.23 29.22 2.75
N ARG A 32 6.70 30.21 3.51
CA ARG A 32 7.95 30.95 3.18
C ARG A 32 8.99 31.06 4.28
N GLU A 33 8.74 30.59 5.50
CA GLU A 33 9.72 30.67 6.59
C GLU A 33 10.36 29.30 6.88
N SER A 34 11.13 28.77 5.92
CA SER A 34 11.69 27.41 6.03
C SER A 34 13.23 27.31 6.02
N ALA A 35 13.99 28.39 6.17
CA ALA A 35 15.44 28.29 6.01
C ALA A 35 16.32 28.53 7.26
N ALA A 36 15.86 29.19 8.32
CA ALA A 36 16.82 29.84 9.23
C ALA A 36 16.98 29.28 10.67
N ALA A 37 16.19 28.30 11.14
CA ALA A 37 16.21 27.99 12.58
C ALA A 37 16.21 26.50 12.93
N LEU A 38 17.24 25.75 12.50
CA LEU A 38 17.54 24.43 13.07
C LEU A 38 19.01 24.34 13.48
N ARG A 39 19.38 24.98 14.59
CA ARG A 39 20.60 24.64 15.35
C ARG A 39 20.19 23.70 16.49
N GLY A 40 20.28 22.39 16.25
CA GLY A 40 19.98 21.32 17.21
C GLY A 40 20.13 19.93 16.56
N PRO A 41 20.48 18.87 17.31
CA PRO A 41 21.16 17.69 16.77
C PRO A 41 20.32 16.89 15.76
N LEU A 42 20.71 17.03 14.49
CA LEU A 42 20.57 16.11 13.35
C LEU A 42 19.22 15.41 13.12
N TRP A 43 18.09 16.02 13.44
CA TRP A 43 16.81 15.57 12.91
C TRP A 43 16.57 16.25 11.56
N ARG A 44 17.05 15.59 10.50
CA ARG A 44 16.85 16.06 9.13
C ARG A 44 15.43 15.66 8.71
N CYS A 45 14.47 16.57 8.88
CA CYS A 45 13.16 16.46 8.27
C CYS A 45 13.33 16.53 6.75
N TYR A 46 13.21 15.40 6.06
CA TYR A 46 13.15 15.39 4.61
C TYR A 46 11.69 15.42 4.15
N LEU A 47 11.42 16.32 3.21
CA LEU A 47 10.22 16.25 2.38
C LEU A 47 10.29 14.96 1.57
N VAL A 48 9.43 13.99 1.89
CA VAL A 48 9.25 12.81 1.03
C VAL A 48 8.47 13.28 -0.19
N GLY A 49 9.16 13.41 -1.32
CA GLY A 49 8.54 13.67 -2.62
C GLY A 49 7.51 12.60 -2.92
N VAL A 50 6.26 13.01 -3.14
CA VAL A 50 5.19 12.11 -3.53
C VAL A 50 5.30 11.93 -5.04
N ASN A 51 5.91 10.83 -5.48
CA ASN A 51 5.87 10.49 -6.90
C ASN A 51 4.40 10.34 -7.30
N THR A 52 3.99 11.02 -8.36
CA THR A 52 2.63 10.96 -8.88
C THR A 52 2.56 10.03 -10.08
N ILE A 53 1.42 9.39 -10.29
CA ILE A 53 1.18 8.44 -11.39
C ILE A 53 -0.16 8.73 -12.04
N ASN A 54 -0.25 8.51 -13.35
CA ASN A 54 -1.53 8.45 -14.05
C ASN A 54 -2.17 7.10 -13.78
N CYS A 55 -3.08 7.05 -12.81
CA CYS A 55 -3.72 5.80 -12.41
C CYS A 55 -4.79 5.40 -13.43
N ARG A 56 -4.74 4.15 -13.90
CA ARG A 56 -5.74 3.59 -14.83
C ARG A 56 -7.17 3.63 -14.28
N ARG A 57 -7.35 3.42 -12.97
CA ARG A 57 -8.66 3.45 -12.30
C ARG A 57 -9.16 4.87 -12.00
N HIS A 58 -8.29 5.86 -12.01
CA HIS A 58 -8.62 7.26 -11.72
C HIS A 58 -8.00 8.19 -12.79
N PRO A 59 -8.47 8.12 -14.04
CA PRO A 59 -7.94 8.95 -15.12
C PRO A 59 -8.14 10.44 -14.79
N GLY A 60 -7.15 11.26 -15.13
CA GLY A 60 -7.19 12.71 -14.92
C GLY A 60 -6.95 13.18 -13.48
N LYS A 61 -6.66 12.27 -12.53
CA LYS A 61 -6.30 12.63 -11.15
C LYS A 61 -4.83 12.36 -10.86
N SER A 62 -4.13 13.36 -10.32
CA SER A 62 -2.77 13.18 -9.80
C SER A 62 -2.83 12.33 -8.53
N CYS A 63 -2.40 11.07 -8.64
CA CYS A 63 -2.47 10.10 -7.56
C CYS A 63 -1.06 9.70 -7.09
N PRO A 64 -0.86 9.36 -5.80
CA PRO A 64 0.42 8.89 -5.29
C PRO A 64 0.79 7.53 -5.89
N ALA A 65 1.96 7.45 -6.53
CA ALA A 65 2.54 6.24 -7.06
C ALA A 65 2.96 5.26 -5.95
N LEU A 66 3.00 3.96 -6.26
CA LEU A 66 3.56 2.97 -5.35
C LEU A 66 5.08 3.17 -5.22
N PRO A 67 5.64 3.15 -4.00
CA PRO A 67 7.07 3.36 -3.79
C PRO A 67 7.93 2.20 -4.33
N ARG A 68 7.35 1.00 -4.45
CA ARG A 68 8.00 -0.22 -4.94
C ARG A 68 6.94 -1.21 -5.45
N PRO A 69 7.30 -2.16 -6.33
CA PRO A 69 6.35 -3.17 -6.77
C PRO A 69 5.94 -4.07 -5.59
N PRO A 70 4.68 -4.53 -5.53
CA PRO A 70 4.19 -5.40 -4.47
C PRO A 70 4.77 -6.82 -4.56
N PHE A 71 5.03 -7.29 -5.78
CA PHE A 71 5.60 -8.60 -6.07
C PHE A 71 6.83 -8.45 -6.98
N ARG A 72 7.78 -9.39 -6.89
CA ARG A 72 8.93 -9.49 -7.80
C ARG A 72 8.56 -10.28 -9.05
N SER A 73 7.51 -9.83 -9.74
CA SER A 73 7.01 -10.44 -10.96
C SER A 73 6.61 -9.34 -11.93
N GLU A 74 6.46 -9.69 -13.21
CA GLU A 74 6.00 -8.76 -14.25
C GLU A 74 4.65 -8.10 -13.89
N LEU A 75 3.73 -8.87 -13.29
CA LEU A 75 2.48 -8.34 -12.75
C LEU A 75 2.71 -7.27 -11.69
N GLY A 76 3.67 -7.49 -10.77
CA GLY A 76 4.03 -6.52 -9.74
C GLY A 76 4.58 -5.21 -10.32
N GLU A 77 5.43 -5.31 -11.35
CA GLU A 77 5.95 -4.15 -12.07
C GLU A 77 4.84 -3.42 -12.83
N ARG A 78 3.91 -4.14 -13.45
CA ARG A 78 2.73 -3.57 -14.11
C ARG A 78 1.85 -2.81 -13.13
N ILE A 79 1.56 -3.38 -11.95
CA ILE A 79 0.79 -2.71 -10.89
C ILE A 79 1.48 -1.41 -10.48
N GLN A 80 2.79 -1.41 -10.29
CA GLN A 80 3.52 -0.20 -9.91
C GLN A 80 3.42 0.91 -10.97
N ARG A 81 3.40 0.55 -12.26
CA ARG A 81 3.36 1.49 -13.39
C ARG A 81 1.97 2.05 -13.71
N GLU A 82 0.91 1.32 -13.42
CA GLU A 82 -0.46 1.69 -13.84
C GLU A 82 -1.41 2.01 -12.68
N ILE A 83 -1.09 1.58 -11.46
CA ILE A 83 -2.00 1.64 -10.31
C ILE A 83 -1.43 2.55 -9.22
N CYS A 84 -2.27 3.42 -8.67
CA CYS A 84 -1.87 4.27 -7.56
C CYS A 84 -2.03 3.59 -6.19
N THR A 85 -1.40 4.18 -5.17
CA THR A 85 -1.39 3.68 -3.80
C THR A 85 -2.80 3.54 -3.21
N HIS A 86 -3.74 4.41 -3.60
CA HIS A 86 -5.13 4.33 -3.15
C HIS A 86 -5.82 3.07 -3.67
N CYS A 87 -5.81 2.86 -4.98
CA CYS A 87 -6.42 1.68 -5.59
C CYS A 87 -5.78 0.37 -5.11
N TRP A 88 -4.46 0.38 -4.86
CA TRP A 88 -3.80 -0.78 -4.27
C TRP A 88 -4.29 -1.07 -2.85
N LYS A 89 -4.53 -0.03 -2.05
CA LYS A 89 -5.09 -0.20 -0.70
C LYS A 89 -6.51 -0.77 -0.75
N ASP A 90 -7.35 -0.26 -1.66
CA ASP A 90 -8.71 -0.76 -1.84
C ASP A 90 -8.70 -2.25 -2.25
N TRP A 91 -7.76 -2.63 -3.12
CA TRP A 91 -7.53 -4.04 -3.48
C TRP A 91 -7.17 -4.90 -2.26
N LEU A 92 -6.27 -4.46 -1.37
CA LEU A 92 -5.91 -5.25 -0.18
C LEU A 92 -7.12 -5.49 0.75
N GLN A 93 -8.02 -4.51 0.84
CA GLN A 93 -9.27 -4.67 1.59
C GLN A 93 -10.18 -5.70 0.92
N HIS A 94 -10.35 -5.60 -0.40
CA HIS A 94 -11.12 -6.57 -1.18
C HIS A 94 -10.54 -7.99 -1.09
N GLN A 95 -9.22 -8.14 -1.21
CA GLN A 95 -8.51 -9.41 -1.00
C GLN A 95 -8.82 -10.02 0.37
N THR A 96 -8.85 -9.21 1.43
CA THR A 96 -9.18 -9.71 2.78
C THR A 96 -10.60 -10.27 2.83
N LEU A 97 -11.55 -9.61 2.15
CA LEU A 97 -12.92 -10.10 2.04
C LEU A 97 -12.99 -11.42 1.26
N LEU A 98 -12.29 -11.53 0.13
CA LEU A 98 -12.19 -12.79 -0.63
C LEU A 98 -11.62 -13.92 0.22
N ILE A 99 -10.54 -13.64 0.97
CA ILE A 99 -9.91 -14.61 1.86
C ILE A 99 -10.90 -15.14 2.90
N ASN A 100 -11.61 -14.24 3.56
CA ASN A 100 -12.57 -14.60 4.60
C ASN A 100 -13.82 -15.28 4.03
N HIS A 101 -14.29 -14.87 2.86
CA HIS A 101 -15.50 -15.39 2.25
C HIS A 101 -15.33 -16.80 1.68
N TYR A 102 -14.23 -17.02 0.95
CA TYR A 102 -13.94 -18.30 0.30
C TYR A 102 -13.06 -19.23 1.14
N GLY A 103 -12.62 -18.80 2.33
CA GLY A 103 -11.75 -19.59 3.20
C GLY A 103 -10.37 -19.85 2.58
N LEU A 104 -9.81 -18.86 1.88
CA LEU A 104 -8.52 -18.99 1.20
C LEU A 104 -7.37 -19.09 2.20
N ASP A 105 -6.40 -19.95 1.89
CA ASP A 105 -5.11 -19.94 2.59
C ASP A 105 -4.03 -19.37 1.66
N PRO A 106 -3.52 -18.14 1.90
CA PRO A 106 -2.52 -17.51 1.03
C PRO A 106 -1.18 -18.28 0.98
N ARG A 107 -0.99 -19.32 1.78
CA ARG A 107 0.17 -20.23 1.71
C ARG A 107 0.03 -21.26 0.61
N LYS A 108 -1.20 -21.65 0.23
CA LYS A 108 -1.48 -22.63 -0.83
C LYS A 108 -1.33 -22.01 -2.21
N ALA A 109 -0.79 -22.77 -3.15
CA ALA A 109 -0.56 -22.31 -4.53
C ALA A 109 -1.88 -21.90 -5.21
N GLU A 110 -2.88 -22.77 -5.15
CA GLU A 110 -4.22 -22.56 -5.73
C GLU A 110 -4.88 -21.25 -5.23
N SER A 111 -4.77 -20.98 -3.93
CA SER A 111 -5.31 -19.75 -3.33
C SER A 111 -4.57 -18.50 -3.83
N ARG A 112 -3.26 -18.58 -4.03
CA ARG A 112 -2.48 -17.47 -4.60
C ARG A 112 -2.85 -17.25 -6.06
N GLU A 113 -3.01 -18.32 -6.84
CA GLU A 113 -3.41 -18.25 -8.25
C GLU A 113 -4.77 -17.59 -8.41
N PHE A 114 -5.75 -18.00 -7.59
CA PHE A 114 -7.06 -17.34 -7.54
C PHE A 114 -6.93 -15.85 -7.22
N LEU A 115 -6.19 -15.50 -6.17
CA LEU A 115 -5.98 -14.09 -5.79
C LEU A 115 -5.27 -13.28 -6.88
N TYR A 116 -4.31 -13.87 -7.61
CA TYR A 116 -3.64 -13.22 -8.73
C TYR A 116 -4.56 -13.00 -9.92
N GLY A 117 -5.44 -13.95 -10.24
CA GLY A 117 -6.47 -13.76 -11.26
C GLY A 117 -7.41 -12.59 -10.90
N GLN A 118 -7.80 -12.49 -9.63
CA GLN A 118 -8.65 -11.42 -9.13
C GLN A 118 -7.99 -10.03 -9.18
N ILE A 119 -6.67 -9.93 -9.02
CA ILE A 119 -5.94 -8.67 -9.26
C ILE A 119 -6.20 -8.18 -10.68
N ALA A 120 -6.07 -9.07 -11.67
CA ALA A 120 -6.19 -8.69 -13.07
C ALA A 120 -7.60 -8.20 -13.40
N ALA A 121 -8.61 -8.92 -12.91
CA ALA A 121 -10.01 -8.55 -13.08
C ALA A 121 -10.36 -7.22 -12.40
N VAL A 122 -10.00 -7.05 -11.12
CA VAL A 122 -10.42 -5.87 -10.32
C VAL A 122 -9.64 -4.61 -10.68
N LEU A 123 -8.31 -4.71 -10.88
CA LEU A 123 -7.46 -3.54 -11.12
C LEU A 123 -7.39 -3.13 -12.59
N PHE A 124 -7.37 -4.10 -13.52
CA PHE A 124 -7.21 -3.81 -14.96
C PHE A 124 -8.51 -3.96 -15.77
N GLY A 125 -9.55 -4.58 -15.20
CA GLY A 125 -10.78 -4.90 -15.93
C GLY A 125 -10.60 -6.04 -16.93
N GLU A 126 -9.53 -6.82 -16.78
CA GLU A 126 -9.16 -7.92 -17.67
C GLU A 126 -9.62 -9.23 -17.01
N GLY A 127 -10.91 -9.58 -17.19
CA GLY A 127 -11.50 -10.83 -16.68
C GLY A 127 -12.79 -10.63 -15.87
N GLU A 128 -13.32 -11.72 -15.34
CA GLU A 128 -14.50 -11.71 -14.47
C GLU A 128 -14.05 -11.49 -13.01
N ALA A 129 -14.40 -10.33 -12.45
CA ALA A 129 -14.16 -10.05 -11.05
C ALA A 129 -15.09 -10.93 -10.22
N ALA A 130 -14.54 -11.68 -9.27
CA ALA A 130 -15.32 -12.41 -8.29
C ALA A 130 -16.10 -11.39 -7.46
N GLU A 131 -17.37 -11.22 -7.82
CA GLU A 131 -18.28 -10.39 -7.06
C GLU A 131 -18.63 -11.14 -5.77
N ILE A 132 -18.35 -10.51 -4.63
CA ILE A 132 -18.65 -11.08 -3.32
C ILE A 132 -20.16 -10.95 -3.10
N ASP A 133 -20.93 -11.93 -3.55
CA ASP A 133 -22.31 -12.10 -3.14
C ASP A 133 -22.33 -12.62 -1.69
N THR A 134 -22.53 -11.70 -0.74
CA THR A 134 -22.62 -12.00 0.70
C THR A 134 -23.71 -13.01 1.08
N SER A 135 -24.55 -13.45 0.13
CA SER A 135 -25.62 -14.43 0.29
C SER A 135 -25.16 -15.90 0.20
N ARG A 136 -23.99 -16.20 -0.40
CA ARG A 136 -23.53 -17.60 -0.61
C ARG A 136 -22.05 -17.81 -0.26
N LYS A 137 -21.77 -18.37 0.92
CA LYS A 137 -20.45 -18.91 1.24
C LYS A 137 -20.32 -20.30 0.62
N GLY A 138 -19.33 -20.53 -0.24
CA GLY A 138 -19.14 -21.83 -0.84
C GLY A 138 -17.88 -21.91 -1.70
N THR A 139 -17.18 -23.03 -1.54
CA THR A 139 -15.92 -23.47 -2.12
C THR A 139 -15.55 -22.87 -3.48
N ILE A 140 -14.29 -22.46 -3.63
CA ILE A 140 -13.71 -22.12 -4.92
C ILE A 140 -13.57 -23.42 -5.72
N THR A 141 -14.48 -23.66 -6.65
CA THR A 141 -14.28 -24.67 -7.68
C THR A 141 -13.42 -24.03 -8.77
N ALA A 142 -12.15 -24.43 -8.86
CA ALA A 142 -11.27 -23.99 -9.93
C ALA A 142 -11.82 -24.44 -11.29
N PRO A 143 -11.74 -23.63 -12.36
CA PRO A 143 -12.02 -24.10 -13.70
C PRO A 143 -10.86 -25.00 -14.18
N GLY A 144 -11.08 -26.32 -14.17
CA GLY A 144 -10.26 -27.29 -14.90
C GLY A 144 -9.32 -28.14 -14.04
N GLY A 145 -9.75 -29.38 -13.78
CA GLY A 145 -8.94 -30.53 -13.39
C GLY A 145 -9.57 -31.78 -14.00
#